data_AF-A0A8T0PWB4-F1
#
_entry.id   AF-A0A8T0PWB4-F1
#
_cell.length_a   1.000
_cell.length_b   1.000
_cell.length_c   1.000
_cell.angle_alpha   90.00
_cell.angle_beta   90.00
_cell.angle_gamma   90.00
#
_symmetry.space_group_name_H-M   'P 1'
#
loop_
_entity.id
_entity.type
_entity.pdbx_description
1 polymer ?
#
loop_
_entity_poly.entity_id
_entity_poly.type
_entity_poly.pdbx_seq_one_letter_code
_entity_poly.pdbx_strand_id
1 'polypeptide(L)'
;ALALVYLAAAADAQAVPTCGFQVGGAVCGDGRCCSRFGYCGSGPAYCGFGCQSNCNEVGEQCGIQAGGATCANNLCCSQFGFCGLGAQYCGVGCQSNCHAVQRCGIQGGGALCANGLCCSQFGFCGLGAKYCGVGCQKAKAKAVPQCGVQAGGAVCPNGLCCSQFGFCGLGAQYCGVGCQSQCSSG
;
A
#
# COMPACT_ATOMS: atom_id res chain seq x y z
N ALA A 1 38.50 36.55 -44.40
CA ALA A 1 37.97 35.24 -43.99
C ALA A 1 36.93 35.47 -42.90
N LEU A 2 35.63 35.40 -43.24
CA LEU A 2 34.53 35.46 -42.27
C LEU A 2 34.30 34.04 -41.72
N ALA A 3 34.51 33.84 -40.42
CA ALA A 3 34.06 32.65 -39.72
C ALA A 3 32.68 32.94 -39.12
N LEU A 4 31.62 32.43 -39.75
CA LEU A 4 30.28 32.41 -39.18
C LEU A 4 30.21 31.29 -38.14
N VAL A 5 30.24 31.66 -36.86
CA VAL A 5 29.98 30.74 -35.76
C VAL A 5 28.46 30.56 -35.64
N TYR A 6 27.95 29.43 -36.12
CA TYR A 6 26.57 29.01 -35.89
C TYR A 6 26.42 28.55 -34.44
N LEU A 7 25.82 29.39 -33.60
CA LEU A 7 25.32 28.97 -32.30
C LEU A 7 23.96 28.29 -32.51
N ALA A 8 23.94 26.96 -32.44
CA ALA A 8 22.69 26.21 -32.31
C ALA A 8 22.15 26.43 -30.89
N ALA A 9 21.10 27.25 -30.78
CA ALA A 9 20.33 27.35 -29.54
C ALA A 9 19.63 25.99 -29.32
N ALA A 10 19.99 25.30 -28.24
CA ALA A 10 19.20 24.20 -27.73
C ALA A 10 17.85 24.78 -27.30
N ALA A 11 16.80 24.53 -28.08
CA ALA A 11 15.45 24.88 -27.68
C ALA A 11 15.09 24.03 -26.45
N ASP A 12 14.94 24.69 -25.30
CA ASP A 12 14.38 24.10 -24.10
C ASP A 12 13.05 23.43 -24.47
N ALA A 13 12.97 22.11 -24.29
CA ALA A 13 11.75 21.35 -24.46
C ALA A 13 10.78 21.74 -23.33
N GLN A 14 10.01 22.80 -23.55
CA GLN A 14 8.88 23.12 -22.70
C GLN A 14 7.93 21.93 -22.75
N ALA A 15 7.77 21.24 -21.61
CA ALA A 15 6.74 20.22 -21.48
C ALA A 15 5.41 20.85 -21.92
N VAL A 16 4.69 20.18 -22.81
CA VAL A 16 3.42 20.65 -23.34
C VAL A 16 2.30 20.03 -22.50
N PRO A 17 1.33 20.81 -22.01
CA PRO A 17 0.20 20.25 -21.27
C PRO A 17 -0.57 19.22 -22.11
N THR A 18 -0.99 18.14 -21.48
CA THR A 18 -1.63 16.97 -22.11
C THR A 18 -3.08 16.76 -21.66
N CYS A 19 -3.56 17.49 -20.66
CA CYS A 19 -4.92 17.38 -20.13
C CYS A 19 -5.45 18.73 -19.66
N GLY A 20 -6.76 18.80 -19.37
CA GLY A 20 -7.38 19.97 -18.75
C GLY A 20 -7.75 21.07 -19.73
N PHE A 21 -8.15 22.24 -19.23
CA PHE A 21 -8.59 23.38 -20.03
C PHE A 21 -7.50 23.86 -21.01
N GLN A 22 -6.22 23.61 -20.70
CA GLN A 22 -5.08 23.93 -21.56
C GLN A 22 -5.15 23.25 -22.93
N VAL A 23 -5.83 22.11 -23.01
CA VAL A 23 -5.99 21.31 -24.24
C VAL A 23 -7.45 20.90 -24.47
N GLY A 24 -8.37 21.86 -24.31
CA GLY A 24 -9.78 21.64 -24.66
C GLY A 24 -10.52 20.65 -23.75
N GLY A 25 -10.05 20.47 -22.52
CA GLY A 25 -10.70 19.61 -21.52
C GLY A 25 -10.31 18.14 -21.59
N ALA A 26 -9.22 17.78 -22.28
CA ALA A 26 -8.78 16.39 -22.37
C ALA A 26 -8.57 15.76 -20.97
N VAL A 27 -9.05 14.52 -20.80
CA VAL A 27 -9.00 13.78 -19.53
C VAL A 27 -7.89 12.72 -19.60
N CYS A 28 -7.22 12.48 -18.49
CA CYS A 28 -6.16 11.50 -18.40
C CYS A 28 -6.68 10.06 -18.41
N GLY A 29 -5.95 9.16 -19.07
CA GLY A 29 -6.21 7.71 -19.03
C GLY A 29 -5.93 7.10 -17.66
N ASP A 30 -6.41 5.86 -17.46
CA ASP A 30 -6.20 5.05 -16.25
C ASP A 30 -6.63 5.71 -14.92
N GLY A 31 -7.58 6.66 -14.99
CA GLY A 31 -8.09 7.37 -13.82
C GLY A 31 -7.07 8.32 -13.16
N ARG A 32 -5.97 8.67 -13.83
CA ARG A 32 -4.95 9.58 -13.30
C ARG A 32 -5.46 11.01 -13.23
N CYS A 33 -5.02 11.79 -12.26
CA CYS A 33 -5.45 13.18 -12.10
C CYS A 33 -4.82 14.09 -13.15
N CYS A 34 -5.59 15.08 -13.60
CA CYS A 34 -5.08 16.20 -14.36
C CYS A 34 -4.72 17.36 -13.41
N SER A 35 -3.43 17.69 -13.31
CA SER A 35 -2.95 18.78 -12.45
C SER A 35 -3.44 20.15 -12.93
N ARG A 36 -3.30 21.19 -12.11
CA ARG A 36 -3.60 22.59 -12.50
C ARG A 36 -2.80 23.08 -13.71
N PHE A 37 -1.68 22.42 -14.00
CA PHE A 37 -0.77 22.76 -15.09
C PHE A 37 -1.07 21.96 -16.36
N GLY A 38 -2.07 21.08 -16.33
CA GLY A 38 -2.51 20.31 -17.49
C GLY A 38 -1.68 19.06 -17.73
N TYR A 39 -1.16 18.42 -16.67
CA TYR A 39 -0.41 17.16 -16.79
C TYR A 39 -1.08 16.03 -16.04
N CYS A 40 -0.99 14.83 -16.62
CA CYS A 40 -1.52 13.61 -16.03
C CYS A 40 -0.52 13.00 -15.03
N GLY A 41 -1.01 12.61 -13.85
CA GLY A 41 -0.20 11.94 -12.84
C GLY A 41 -1.01 11.57 -11.61
N SER A 42 -0.31 11.20 -10.55
CA SER A 42 -0.92 10.77 -9.28
C SER A 42 -0.28 11.49 -8.10
N GLY A 43 -0.98 11.50 -6.97
CA GLY A 43 -0.52 12.15 -5.75
C GLY A 43 -0.73 13.67 -5.71
N PRO A 44 -0.30 14.34 -4.63
CA PRO A 44 -0.75 15.69 -4.30
C PRO A 44 -0.42 16.77 -5.35
N ALA A 45 0.66 16.61 -6.11
CA ALA A 45 1.04 17.54 -7.17
C ALA A 45 0.08 17.52 -8.37
N TYR A 46 -0.63 16.41 -8.57
CA TYR A 46 -1.56 16.20 -9.68
C TYR A 46 -3.02 16.23 -9.23
N CYS A 47 -3.30 15.66 -8.07
CA CYS A 47 -4.63 15.44 -7.53
C CYS A 47 -5.02 16.43 -6.43
N GLY A 48 -4.09 17.27 -5.99
CA GLY A 48 -4.32 18.27 -4.95
C GLY A 48 -4.99 19.54 -5.48
N PHE A 49 -4.70 20.66 -4.82
CA PHE A 49 -5.31 21.94 -5.15
C PHE A 49 -5.12 22.32 -6.62
N GLY A 50 -6.22 22.64 -7.30
CA GLY A 50 -6.24 23.01 -8.72
C GLY A 50 -6.25 21.83 -9.70
N CYS A 51 -6.44 20.60 -9.22
CA CYS A 51 -6.76 19.49 -10.13
C CYS A 51 -7.99 19.79 -11.00
N GLN A 52 -7.94 19.39 -12.26
CA GLN A 52 -8.93 19.74 -13.29
C GLN A 52 -9.87 18.58 -13.67
N SER A 53 -9.39 17.33 -13.66
CA SER A 53 -10.20 16.14 -13.98
C SER A 53 -9.60 14.89 -13.34
N ASN A 54 -10.41 13.83 -13.17
CA ASN A 54 -10.06 12.63 -12.40
C ASN A 54 -9.50 12.94 -11.00
N CYS A 55 -9.99 14.03 -10.40
CA CYS A 55 -9.43 14.52 -9.15
C CYS A 55 -9.74 13.64 -7.96
N ASN A 56 -10.53 12.58 -8.13
CA ASN A 56 -11.04 11.69 -7.11
C ASN A 56 -9.95 10.83 -6.42
N GLU A 57 -8.65 11.04 -6.73
CA GLU A 57 -7.56 10.73 -5.79
C GLU A 57 -7.49 11.73 -4.60
N VAL A 58 -8.35 12.77 -4.52
CA VAL A 58 -8.88 13.20 -3.21
C VAL A 58 -9.75 12.05 -2.74
N GLY A 59 -9.15 11.17 -1.93
CA GLY A 59 -9.63 9.83 -1.65
C GLY A 59 -11.13 9.77 -1.33
N GLU A 60 -11.73 8.64 -1.71
CA GLU A 60 -13.14 8.26 -1.51
C GLU A 60 -13.84 9.00 -0.34
N GLN A 61 -15.05 9.47 -0.58
CA GLN A 61 -15.81 10.15 0.47
C GLN A 61 -16.19 9.14 1.56
N CYS A 62 -15.87 9.45 2.81
CA CYS A 62 -16.25 8.65 3.97
C CYS A 62 -16.77 9.52 5.12
N GLY A 63 -17.25 8.89 6.19
CA GLY A 63 -17.72 9.57 7.39
C GLY A 63 -19.10 10.20 7.25
N ILE A 64 -19.42 11.15 8.12
CA ILE A 64 -20.74 11.78 8.21
C ILE A 64 -21.13 12.50 6.92
N GLN A 65 -20.15 12.99 6.16
CA GLN A 65 -20.33 13.66 4.87
C GLN A 65 -20.80 12.70 3.78
N ALA A 66 -20.64 11.40 3.99
CA ALA A 66 -20.97 10.33 3.06
C ALA A 66 -21.94 9.31 3.67
N GLY A 67 -22.84 9.75 4.55
CA GLY A 67 -23.85 8.87 5.17
C GLY A 67 -23.26 7.76 6.06
N GLY A 68 -22.06 7.97 6.61
CA GLY A 68 -21.36 6.99 7.42
C GLY A 68 -20.51 5.98 6.64
N ALA A 69 -20.30 6.20 5.33
CA ALA A 69 -19.43 5.33 4.53
C ALA A 69 -18.03 5.18 5.17
N THR A 70 -17.47 3.97 5.11
CA THR A 70 -16.12 3.69 5.62
C THR A 70 -15.14 3.60 4.48
N CYS A 71 -13.92 4.05 4.75
CA CYS A 71 -12.87 4.12 3.75
C CYS A 71 -12.31 2.71 3.46
N ALA A 72 -12.11 2.35 2.18
CA ALA A 72 -11.49 1.08 1.81
C ALA A 72 -10.02 0.97 2.29
N ASN A 73 -9.47 -0.25 2.29
CA ASN A 73 -8.05 -0.52 2.60
C ASN A 73 -7.55 -0.01 3.96
N ASN A 74 -8.45 0.16 4.94
CA ASN A 74 -8.16 0.73 6.26
C ASN A 74 -7.58 2.16 6.21
N LEU A 75 -7.90 2.93 5.17
CA LEU A 75 -7.55 4.35 5.10
C LEU A 75 -8.32 5.12 6.17
N CYS A 76 -7.72 6.16 6.74
CA CYS A 76 -8.37 7.04 7.70
C CYS A 76 -9.41 7.91 7.00
N CYS A 77 -10.57 8.07 7.63
CA CYS A 77 -11.53 9.09 7.26
C CYS A 77 -11.13 10.39 7.94
N SER A 78 -10.63 11.37 7.17
CA SER A 78 -10.34 12.69 7.72
C SER A 78 -11.57 13.34 8.34
N GLN A 79 -11.37 14.39 9.14
CA GLN A 79 -12.46 15.22 9.66
C GLN A 79 -13.35 15.84 8.57
N PHE A 80 -12.84 15.90 7.33
CA PHE A 80 -13.54 16.46 6.18
C PHE A 80 -14.25 15.40 5.34
N GLY A 81 -14.15 14.12 5.70
CA GLY A 81 -14.88 13.04 5.04
C GLY A 81 -14.17 12.50 3.80
N PHE A 82 -12.84 12.38 3.84
CA PHE A 82 -12.04 11.85 2.73
C PHE A 82 -11.11 10.74 3.23
N CYS A 83 -10.99 9.67 2.46
CA CYS A 83 -10.07 8.56 2.70
C CYS A 83 -8.61 8.98 2.50
N GLY A 84 -7.71 8.63 3.42
CA GLY A 84 -6.26 8.75 3.19
C GLY A 84 -5.38 8.29 4.33
N LEU A 85 -4.07 8.59 4.24
CA LEU A 85 -3.06 8.27 5.25
C LEU A 85 -2.29 9.50 5.70
N GLY A 86 -1.71 9.43 6.89
CA GLY A 86 -0.92 10.51 7.49
C GLY A 86 -1.76 11.45 8.35
N ALA A 87 -1.11 12.40 9.03
CA ALA A 87 -1.73 13.20 10.09
C ALA A 87 -2.95 14.03 9.62
N GLN A 88 -3.01 14.43 8.35
CA GLN A 88 -4.15 15.17 7.81
C GLN A 88 -5.43 14.33 7.64
N TYR A 89 -5.29 13.00 7.56
CA TYR A 89 -6.42 12.06 7.48
C TYR A 89 -6.65 11.32 8.78
N CYS A 90 -5.58 10.95 9.49
CA CYS A 90 -5.61 10.13 10.71
C CYS A 90 -5.46 10.94 12.00
N GLY A 91 -5.29 12.26 11.91
CA GLY A 91 -5.04 13.12 13.05
C GLY A 91 -6.31 13.52 13.80
N VAL A 92 -6.25 14.69 14.44
CA VAL A 92 -7.37 15.27 15.18
C VAL A 92 -8.59 15.40 14.25
N GLY A 93 -9.76 15.02 14.75
CA GLY A 93 -11.02 15.08 14.01
C GLY A 93 -11.25 13.94 13.02
N CYS A 94 -10.32 12.99 12.88
CA CYS A 94 -10.58 11.80 12.10
C CYS A 94 -11.85 11.06 12.57
N GLN A 95 -12.63 10.54 11.62
CA GLN A 95 -13.96 9.97 11.86
C GLN A 95 -13.97 8.43 11.92
N SER A 96 -13.10 7.75 11.18
CA SER A 96 -12.97 6.28 11.18
C SER A 96 -11.57 5.85 10.72
N ASN A 97 -11.13 4.66 11.13
CA ASN A 97 -9.78 4.13 10.88
C ASN A 97 -8.64 5.05 11.37
N CYS A 98 -8.89 5.93 12.34
CA CYS A 98 -8.00 7.02 12.76
C CYS A 98 -6.67 6.62 13.35
N HIS A 99 -6.52 5.34 13.66
CA HIS A 99 -5.27 4.79 14.13
C HIS A 99 -4.43 4.19 13.01
N ALA A 100 -4.73 4.40 11.71
CA ALA A 100 -3.99 3.74 10.62
C ALA A 100 -2.52 4.14 10.48
N VAL A 101 -2.03 5.12 11.26
CA VAL A 101 -0.62 5.13 11.68
C VAL A 101 -0.52 4.31 12.97
N GLN A 102 -0.75 2.99 12.90
CA GLN A 102 -0.74 2.15 14.10
C GLN A 102 0.69 2.14 14.64
N ARG A 103 0.94 2.98 15.64
CA ARG A 103 2.08 2.81 16.53
C ARG A 103 1.82 1.52 17.29
N CYS A 104 2.77 0.61 17.23
CA CYS A 104 2.64 -0.73 17.79
C CYS A 104 3.82 -1.03 18.71
N GLY A 105 3.72 -2.10 19.47
CA GLY A 105 4.79 -2.49 20.38
C GLY A 105 5.00 -1.44 21.48
N ILE A 106 6.21 -1.32 22.01
CA ILE A 106 6.51 -0.45 23.16
C ILE A 106 6.18 1.02 22.87
N GLN A 107 6.38 1.48 21.64
CA GLN A 107 6.11 2.86 21.26
C GLN A 107 4.62 3.12 21.00
N GLY A 108 3.82 2.06 20.93
CA GLY A 108 2.36 2.10 20.86
C GLY A 108 1.68 1.62 22.14
N GLY A 109 2.36 1.64 23.29
CA GLY A 109 1.77 1.19 24.56
C GLY A 109 1.42 -0.31 24.59
N GLY A 110 2.12 -1.13 23.80
CA GLY A 110 1.87 -2.56 23.65
C GLY A 110 0.86 -2.92 22.57
N ALA A 111 0.35 -1.94 21.81
CA ALA A 111 -0.63 -2.18 20.74
C ALA A 111 -0.13 -3.19 19.70
N LEU A 112 -1.04 -4.08 19.29
CA LEU A 112 -0.81 -5.04 18.22
C LEU A 112 -1.19 -4.44 16.88
N CYS A 113 -0.48 -4.86 15.83
CA CYS A 113 -0.85 -4.49 14.49
C CYS A 113 -2.08 -5.26 13.99
N ALA A 114 -3.01 -4.54 13.37
CA ALA A 114 -4.16 -5.14 12.71
C ALA A 114 -3.76 -6.08 11.56
N ASN A 115 -4.65 -7.01 11.19
CA ASN A 115 -4.47 -7.97 10.08
C ASN A 115 -3.19 -8.82 10.17
N GLY A 116 -2.68 -9.00 11.39
CA GLY A 116 -1.45 -9.75 11.62
C GLY A 116 -0.24 -9.13 10.92
N LEU A 117 -0.17 -7.81 10.77
CA LEU A 117 1.03 -7.14 10.27
C LEU A 117 2.16 -7.24 11.31
N CYS A 118 3.41 -7.12 10.86
CA CYS A 118 4.54 -7.09 11.77
C CYS A 118 4.69 -5.70 12.39
N CYS A 119 4.99 -5.67 13.68
CA CYS A 119 5.41 -4.46 14.36
C CYS A 119 6.92 -4.32 14.27
N SER A 120 7.41 -3.31 13.54
CA SER A 120 8.84 -3.04 13.40
C SER A 120 9.49 -2.66 14.73
N GLN A 121 10.83 -2.68 14.77
CA GLN A 121 11.60 -2.20 15.93
C GLN A 121 11.30 -0.75 16.32
N PHE A 122 10.81 0.04 15.37
CA PHE A 122 10.48 1.45 15.58
C PHE A 122 9.02 1.66 15.97
N GLY A 123 8.22 0.59 16.07
CA GLY A 123 6.82 0.67 16.47
C GLY A 123 5.92 1.11 15.32
N PHE A 124 6.13 0.56 14.12
CA PHE A 124 5.25 0.77 12.98
C PHE A 124 4.78 -0.57 12.42
N CYS A 125 3.50 -0.64 12.06
CA CYS A 125 2.92 -1.81 11.42
C CYS A 125 3.22 -1.88 9.93
N GLY A 126 3.58 -3.07 9.43
CA GLY A 126 3.80 -3.30 8.00
C GLY A 126 4.23 -4.72 7.65
N LEU A 127 4.64 -4.92 6.39
CA LEU A 127 5.12 -6.19 5.85
C LEU A 127 6.55 -6.06 5.29
N GLY A 128 7.21 -7.21 5.10
CA GLY A 128 8.57 -7.27 4.55
C GLY A 128 9.66 -7.08 5.61
N ALA A 129 10.92 -7.24 5.21
CA ALA A 129 12.06 -7.32 6.12
C ALA A 129 12.22 -6.09 7.04
N LYS A 130 11.82 -4.89 6.59
CA LYS A 130 11.88 -3.67 7.40
C LYS A 130 10.94 -3.68 8.62
N TYR A 131 9.87 -4.48 8.55
CA TYR A 131 8.86 -4.56 9.60
C TYR A 131 8.89 -5.91 10.34
N CYS A 132 9.17 -6.99 9.60
CA CYS A 132 9.19 -8.36 10.09
C CYS A 132 10.60 -8.92 10.37
N GLY A 133 11.65 -8.16 10.10
CA GLY A 133 13.04 -8.59 10.26
C GLY A 133 13.56 -8.44 11.69
N VAL A 134 14.88 -8.23 11.80
CA VAL A 134 15.55 -8.03 13.09
C VAL A 134 14.91 -6.88 13.85
N GLY A 135 14.67 -7.09 15.15
CA GLY A 135 14.02 -6.09 16.02
C GLY A 135 12.50 -6.02 15.89
N CYS A 136 11.85 -6.89 15.12
CA CYS A 136 10.39 -6.99 15.10
C CYS A 136 9.86 -7.25 16.52
N GLN A 137 9.02 -6.34 17.03
CA GLN A 137 8.51 -6.40 18.41
C GLN A 137 7.33 -7.38 18.54
N LYS A 138 6.56 -7.52 17.46
CA LYS A 138 5.49 -8.52 17.30
C LYS A 138 5.45 -8.93 15.84
N ALA A 139 5.81 -10.18 15.56
CA ALA A 139 5.75 -10.71 14.22
C ALA A 139 4.30 -10.86 13.76
N LYS A 140 4.10 -10.82 12.44
CA LYS A 140 2.92 -11.41 11.81
C LYS A 140 2.73 -12.77 12.45
N ALA A 141 1.53 -13.05 12.97
CA ALA A 141 1.11 -14.43 13.13
C ALA A 141 1.24 -15.00 11.72
N LYS A 142 2.36 -15.69 11.45
CA LYS A 142 2.51 -16.46 10.24
C LYS A 142 1.45 -17.51 10.46
N ALA A 143 0.25 -17.26 9.93
CA ALA A 143 -0.67 -18.31 9.56
C ALA A 143 0.12 -19.10 8.51
N VAL A 144 1.07 -19.88 8.98
CA VAL A 144 1.50 -21.06 8.27
C VAL A 144 0.25 -21.92 8.40
N PRO A 145 -0.47 -22.16 7.30
CA PRO A 145 -1.61 -23.05 7.36
C PRO A 145 -1.13 -24.32 8.05
N GLN A 146 -1.78 -24.69 9.15
CA GLN A 146 -1.47 -25.95 9.78
C GLN A 146 -2.02 -27.05 8.88
N CYS A 147 -1.28 -28.15 8.79
CA CYS A 147 -1.58 -29.25 7.89
C CYS A 147 -1.25 -30.57 8.57
N GLY A 148 -1.64 -31.67 7.93
CA GLY A 148 -1.31 -33.01 8.42
C GLY A 148 -2.07 -33.38 9.69
N VAL A 149 -1.54 -34.33 10.44
CA VAL A 149 -2.21 -34.90 11.62
C VAL A 149 -2.47 -33.86 12.72
N GLN A 150 -1.61 -32.84 12.79
CA GLN A 150 -1.74 -31.72 13.73
C GLN A 150 -2.94 -30.81 13.41
N ALA A 151 -3.51 -30.93 12.21
CA ALA A 151 -4.62 -30.11 11.72
C ALA A 151 -5.77 -30.97 11.14
N GLY A 152 -6.01 -32.16 11.71
CA GLY A 152 -7.12 -33.02 11.29
C GLY A 152 -7.00 -33.54 9.84
N GLY A 153 -5.78 -33.65 9.31
CA GLY A 153 -5.52 -34.10 7.95
C GLY A 153 -5.58 -32.98 6.89
N ALA A 154 -5.64 -31.71 7.28
CA ALA A 154 -5.66 -30.60 6.33
C ALA A 154 -4.45 -30.62 5.38
N VAL A 155 -4.70 -30.35 4.10
CA VAL A 155 -3.66 -30.20 3.06
C VAL A 155 -3.31 -28.73 2.86
N CYS A 156 -2.08 -28.48 2.45
CA CYS A 156 -1.61 -27.11 2.25
C CYS A 156 -2.16 -26.51 0.95
N PRO A 157 -2.52 -25.21 0.93
CA PRO A 157 -2.90 -24.53 -0.29
C PRO A 157 -1.71 -24.40 -1.27
N ASN A 158 -2.02 -24.21 -2.55
CA ASN A 158 -1.04 -23.93 -3.61
C ASN A 158 0.05 -25.00 -3.81
N GLY A 159 -0.26 -26.27 -3.55
CA GLY A 159 0.68 -27.37 -3.81
C GLY A 159 1.86 -27.44 -2.83
N LEU A 160 1.82 -26.70 -1.72
CA LEU A 160 2.90 -26.66 -0.73
C LEU A 160 3.05 -27.99 0.01
N CYS A 161 4.28 -28.38 0.32
CA CYS A 161 4.54 -29.57 1.15
C CYS A 161 4.09 -29.33 2.59
N CYS A 162 3.47 -30.33 3.20
CA CYS A 162 3.20 -30.36 4.63
C CYS A 162 4.35 -31.02 5.37
N SER A 163 5.08 -30.28 6.21
CA SER A 163 6.20 -30.83 6.97
C SER A 163 5.76 -31.85 8.03
N GLN A 164 6.70 -32.62 8.58
CA GLN A 164 6.45 -33.52 9.71
C GLN A 164 5.84 -32.83 10.94
N PHE A 165 6.00 -31.51 11.05
CA PHE A 165 5.51 -30.70 12.16
C PHE A 165 4.15 -30.04 11.90
N GLY A 166 3.53 -30.34 10.76
CA GLY A 166 2.19 -29.84 10.42
C GLY A 166 2.19 -28.40 9.92
N PHE A 167 3.22 -28.02 9.15
CA PHE A 167 3.38 -26.68 8.60
C PHE A 167 3.60 -26.71 7.09
N CYS A 168 2.91 -25.83 6.37
CA CYS A 168 3.02 -25.70 4.92
C CYS A 168 4.23 -24.88 4.46
N GLY A 169 4.95 -25.37 3.44
CA GLY A 169 6.06 -24.63 2.81
C GLY A 169 6.72 -25.38 1.64
N LEU A 170 7.88 -24.87 1.19
CA LEU A 170 8.70 -25.43 0.10
C LEU A 170 10.13 -25.72 0.57
N GLY A 171 10.79 -26.66 -0.10
CA GLY A 171 12.18 -27.06 0.15
C GLY A 171 12.31 -28.22 1.15
N ALA A 172 13.53 -28.71 1.34
CA ALA A 172 13.80 -29.96 2.07
C ALA A 172 13.24 -30.02 3.50
N GLN A 173 13.15 -28.89 4.20
CA GLN A 173 12.59 -28.80 5.56
C GLN A 173 11.06 -29.01 5.61
N TYR A 174 10.37 -28.90 4.47
CA TYR A 174 8.93 -29.13 4.33
C TYR A 174 8.62 -30.38 3.49
N CYS A 175 9.37 -30.60 2.41
CA CYS A 175 9.15 -31.69 1.45
C CYS A 175 10.04 -32.93 1.70
N GLY A 176 11.00 -32.83 2.62
CA GLY A 176 11.94 -33.91 2.90
C GLY A 176 11.36 -35.03 3.78
N VAL A 177 12.26 -35.71 4.49
CA VAL A 177 11.90 -36.84 5.36
C VAL A 177 10.86 -36.41 6.39
N GLY A 178 9.78 -37.18 6.50
CA GLY A 178 8.66 -36.91 7.41
C GLY A 178 7.59 -35.97 6.84
N CYS A 179 7.72 -35.51 5.59
CA CYS A 179 6.63 -34.80 4.92
C CYS A 179 5.32 -35.61 4.93
N GLN A 180 4.21 -34.97 5.27
CA GLN A 180 2.91 -35.60 5.49
C GLN A 180 1.99 -35.57 4.26
N SER A 181 2.10 -34.54 3.41
CA SER A 181 1.29 -34.41 2.19
C SER A 181 1.95 -33.47 1.19
N GLN A 182 1.65 -33.67 -0.11
CA GLN A 182 2.18 -32.88 -1.23
C GLN A 182 3.73 -32.86 -1.29
N CYS A 183 4.38 -33.96 -0.95
CA CYS A 183 5.84 -34.05 -0.78
C CYS A 183 6.66 -34.02 -2.07
N SER A 184 6.00 -34.03 -3.22
CA SER A 184 6.62 -34.15 -4.55
C SER A 184 6.79 -32.81 -5.28
N SER A 185 6.42 -31.68 -4.66
CA SER A 185 6.47 -30.33 -5.28
C SER A 185 7.78 -29.58 -5.05
N GLY A 186 8.89 -30.30 -4.83
CA GLY A 186 10.24 -29.76 -4.64
C GLY A 186 11.13 -29.95 -5.86
#